data_AF-A0A920P2R2-F1
#
_entry.id   AF-A0A920P2R2-F1
#
_cell.length_a   1.000
_cell.length_b   1.000
_cell.length_c   1.000
_cell.angle_alpha   90.00
_cell.angle_beta   90.00
_cell.angle_gamma   90.00
#
_symmetry.space_group_name_H-M   'P 1'
#
loop_
_entity.id
_entity.type
_entity.pdbx_description
1 polymer ?
#
loop_
_entity_poly.entity_id
_entity_poly.type
_entity_poly.pdbx_seq_one_letter_code
_entity_poly.pdbx_strand_id
1 'polypeptide(L)'
;MNPVGWGGLEPNFEDIIALEPDLVVRFAGDQDPQTKSRLDELEIPQIAVRPDRLTDLYASVRLLGKATGTEPAADSIVASIKNELADLQRWTSEKPKVHTAYILGGSPPWVRVPIRISTRY
;
A
#
# COMPACT_ATOMS: atom_id res chain seq x y z
N MET A 1 -11.90 -14.79 -21.68
CA MET A 1 -11.17 -13.51 -21.85
C MET A 1 -10.76 -13.11 -20.45
N ASN A 2 -9.54 -13.44 -20.02
CA ASN A 2 -9.08 -13.14 -18.67
C ASN A 2 -8.76 -11.64 -18.61
N PRO A 3 -9.27 -10.89 -17.61
CA PRO A 3 -8.91 -9.49 -17.48
C PRO A 3 -7.42 -9.39 -17.17
N VAL A 4 -6.74 -8.48 -17.87
CA VAL A 4 -5.32 -8.17 -17.70
C VAL A 4 -5.09 -7.40 -16.39
N GLY A 5 -5.29 -8.05 -15.25
CA GLY A 5 -4.50 -7.76 -14.06
C GLY A 5 -3.15 -8.46 -14.26
N TRP A 6 -2.04 -7.74 -14.07
CA TRP A 6 -0.66 -8.24 -14.21
C TRP A 6 -0.55 -9.75 -13.94
N GLY A 7 -0.49 -10.56 -15.00
CA GLY A 7 -0.70 -12.00 -14.97
C GLY A 7 0.46 -12.76 -14.34
N GLY A 8 0.58 -12.69 -13.01
CA GLY A 8 1.61 -13.40 -12.25
C GLY A 8 1.56 -13.25 -10.72
N LEU A 9 0.44 -12.80 -10.14
CA LEU A 9 0.33 -12.54 -8.70
C LEU A 9 -0.84 -13.29 -8.04
N GLU A 10 -1.30 -14.40 -8.60
CA GLU A 10 -2.08 -15.37 -7.83
C GLU A 10 -1.06 -16.28 -7.15
N PRO A 11 -0.68 -16.01 -5.87
CA PRO A 11 0.24 -16.89 -5.18
C PRO A 11 -0.41 -18.27 -5.08
N ASN A 12 0.40 -19.31 -5.30
CA ASN A 12 -0.04 -20.67 -5.07
C ASN A 12 -0.41 -20.82 -3.59
N PHE A 13 -1.66 -21.17 -3.34
CA PHE A 13 -2.20 -21.21 -1.98
C PHE A 13 -1.64 -22.39 -1.19
N GLU A 14 -1.42 -23.52 -1.86
CA GLU A 14 -0.79 -24.70 -1.29
C GLU A 14 0.65 -24.40 -0.84
N ASP A 15 1.39 -23.58 -1.61
CA ASP A 15 2.72 -23.12 -1.21
C ASP A 15 2.67 -22.18 0.01
N ILE A 16 1.65 -21.32 0.11
CA ILE A 16 1.45 -20.46 1.30
C ILE A 16 1.20 -21.33 2.55
N ILE A 17 0.31 -22.33 2.46
CA ILE A 17 0.01 -23.22 3.59
C ILE A 17 1.26 -24.01 4.00
N ALA A 18 2.06 -24.47 3.03
CA ALA A 18 3.27 -25.25 3.30
C ALA A 18 4.35 -24.48 4.08
N LEU A 19 4.27 -23.14 4.12
CA LEU A 19 5.14 -22.30 4.95
C LEU A 19 4.71 -22.20 6.42
N GLU A 20 3.55 -22.77 6.77
CA GLU A 20 2.95 -22.70 8.11
C GLU A 20 2.93 -21.26 8.68
N PRO A 21 2.37 -20.28 7.96
CA PRO A 21 2.43 -18.89 8.38
C PRO A 21 1.60 -18.65 9.65
N ASP A 22 2.17 -17.91 10.58
CA ASP A 22 1.46 -17.38 11.75
C ASP A 22 0.73 -16.07 11.47
N LEU A 23 1.06 -15.39 10.36
CA LEU A 23 0.38 -14.19 9.87
C LEU A 23 0.61 -13.99 8.36
N VAL A 24 -0.46 -13.73 7.62
CA VAL A 24 -0.39 -13.32 6.21
C VAL A 24 -0.70 -11.82 6.05
N VAL A 25 0.21 -11.06 5.44
CA VAL A 25 -0.03 -9.66 5.06
C VAL A 25 -0.42 -9.60 3.59
N ARG A 26 -1.58 -9.02 3.29
CA ARG A 26 -2.10 -8.91 1.93
C ARG A 26 -2.52 -7.49 1.58
N PHE A 27 -2.61 -7.20 0.28
CA PHE A 27 -3.27 -5.99 -0.18
C PHE A 27 -4.80 -6.14 -0.05
N ALA A 28 -5.48 -5.12 0.50
CA ALA A 28 -6.93 -5.10 0.54
C ALA A 28 -7.50 -4.70 -0.83
N GLY A 29 -8.43 -5.48 -1.35
CA GLY A 29 -9.13 -5.18 -2.59
C GLY A 29 -10.02 -6.34 -3.02
N ASP A 30 -11.04 -6.04 -3.82
CA ASP A 30 -12.01 -7.03 -4.30
C ASP A 30 -11.47 -7.90 -5.43
N GLN A 31 -10.20 -7.71 -5.81
CA GLN A 31 -9.57 -8.44 -6.90
C GLN A 31 -9.18 -9.86 -6.51
N ASP A 32 -9.12 -10.18 -5.21
CA ASP A 32 -8.81 -11.52 -4.71
C ASP A 32 -9.65 -11.88 -3.46
N PRO A 33 -10.96 -12.14 -3.64
CA PRO A 33 -11.82 -12.59 -2.56
C PRO A 33 -11.53 -14.04 -2.15
N GLN A 34 -10.98 -14.86 -3.05
CA GLN A 34 -10.75 -16.29 -2.81
C GLN A 34 -9.65 -16.52 -1.79
N THR A 35 -8.51 -15.82 -1.89
CA THR A 35 -7.42 -15.95 -0.91
C THR A 35 -7.88 -15.54 0.49
N LYS A 36 -8.67 -14.47 0.61
CA LYS A 36 -9.23 -14.05 1.90
C LYS A 36 -10.07 -15.17 2.51
N SER A 37 -11.04 -15.70 1.76
CA SER A 37 -11.95 -16.74 2.26
C SER A 37 -11.21 -18.00 2.69
N ARG A 38 -10.22 -18.45 1.91
CA ARG A 38 -9.46 -19.65 2.26
C ARG A 38 -8.61 -19.46 3.52
N LEU A 39 -7.97 -18.30 3.71
CA LEU A 39 -7.23 -17.99 4.94
C LEU A 39 -8.17 -17.98 6.16
N ASP A 40 -9.37 -17.43 6.01
CA ASP A 40 -10.39 -17.43 7.08
C ASP A 40 -10.87 -18.85 7.41
N GLU A 41 -11.12 -19.70 6.40
CA GLU A 41 -11.54 -21.10 6.58
C GLU A 41 -10.48 -21.96 7.29
N LEU A 42 -9.20 -21.65 7.06
CA LEU A 42 -8.07 -22.32 7.70
C LEU A 42 -7.65 -21.69 9.03
N GLU A 43 -8.37 -20.67 9.49
CA GLU A 43 -8.08 -19.91 10.72
C GLU A 43 -6.67 -19.31 10.74
N ILE A 44 -6.09 -19.02 9.57
CA ILE A 44 -4.78 -18.39 9.44
C ILE A 44 -4.94 -16.88 9.64
N PRO A 45 -4.25 -16.26 10.63
CA PRO A 45 -4.34 -14.83 10.85
C PRO A 45 -3.93 -14.02 9.62
N GLN A 46 -4.67 -12.95 9.33
CA GLN A 46 -4.36 -12.09 8.19
C GLN A 46 -4.54 -10.60 8.50
N ILE A 47 -3.67 -9.78 7.91
CA ILE A 47 -3.76 -8.32 7.90
C ILE A 47 -3.87 -7.85 6.46
N ALA A 48 -4.95 -7.12 6.18
CA ALA A 48 -5.15 -6.49 4.88
C ALA A 48 -4.79 -5.00 4.95
N VAL A 49 -3.85 -4.56 4.12
CA VAL A 49 -3.42 -3.16 4.04
C VAL A 49 -3.77 -2.57 2.67
N ARG A 50 -4.20 -1.31 2.62
CA ARG A 50 -4.40 -0.57 1.37
C ARG A 50 -4.04 0.90 1.56
N PRO A 51 -2.76 1.24 1.45
CA PRO A 51 -2.32 2.61 1.63
C PRO A 51 -2.57 3.45 0.36
N ASP A 52 -3.79 4.00 0.24
CA ASP A 52 -4.16 4.90 -0.86
C ASP A 52 -3.68 6.36 -0.61
N ARG A 53 -3.45 6.70 0.66
CA ARG A 53 -2.94 8.00 1.14
C ARG A 53 -1.75 7.80 2.09
N LEU A 54 -0.97 8.86 2.29
CA LEU A 54 0.14 8.85 3.27
C LEU A 54 -0.33 8.53 4.69
N THR A 55 -1.50 9.00 5.10
CA THR A 55 -2.10 8.66 6.40
C THR A 55 -2.34 7.16 6.55
N ASP A 56 -2.79 6.53 5.47
CA ASP A 56 -3.11 5.10 5.41
C ASP A 56 -1.81 4.29 5.42
N LEU A 57 -0.76 4.79 4.78
CA LEU A 57 0.60 4.23 4.88
C LEU A 57 1.09 4.25 6.32
N TYR A 58 1.00 5.40 7.01
CA TYR A 58 1.44 5.50 8.41
C TYR A 58 0.66 4.55 9.32
N ALA A 59 -0.65 4.43 9.11
CA ALA A 59 -1.49 3.49 9.84
C ALA A 59 -1.09 2.03 9.56
N SER A 60 -0.82 1.69 8.30
CA SER A 60 -0.41 0.35 7.89
C SER A 60 0.94 -0.05 8.51
N VAL A 61 1.93 0.85 8.49
CA VAL A 61 3.24 0.61 9.12
C VAL A 61 3.10 0.37 10.62
N ARG A 62 2.28 1.16 11.32
CA ARG A 62 2.04 0.98 12.76
C ARG A 62 1.25 -0.29 13.08
N LEU A 63 0.28 -0.64 12.25
CA LEU A 63 -0.47 -1.89 12.38
C LEU A 63 0.48 -3.09 12.29
N LEU A 64 1.39 -3.08 11.31
CA LEU A 64 2.41 -4.12 11.17
C LEU A 64 3.42 -4.11 12.33
N GLY A 65 3.81 -2.92 12.82
CA GLY A 65 4.63 -2.78 14.02
C GLY A 65 3.99 -3.49 15.21
N LYS A 66 2.70 -3.25 15.46
CA LYS A 66 1.95 -3.92 16.53
C LYS A 66 1.83 -5.43 16.31
N ALA A 67 1.56 -5.86 15.08
CA ALA A 67 1.41 -7.27 14.75
C ALA A 67 2.72 -8.07 14.91
N THR A 68 3.86 -7.41 14.74
CA THR A 68 5.21 -8.03 14.82
C THR A 68 5.95 -7.72 16.13
N GLY A 69 5.36 -6.94 17.05
CA GLY A 69 6.01 -6.51 18.29
C GLY A 69 7.19 -5.54 18.07
N THR A 70 7.16 -4.76 16.98
CA THR A 70 8.22 -3.83 16.57
C THR A 70 7.73 -2.39 16.50
N GLU A 71 6.82 -1.99 17.39
CA GLU A 71 6.24 -0.65 17.45
C GLU A 71 7.27 0.49 17.43
N PRO A 72 8.40 0.42 18.17
CA PRO A 72 9.41 1.48 18.12
C PRO A 72 10.05 1.63 16.73
N ALA A 73 10.26 0.52 16.01
CA ALA A 73 10.79 0.55 14.65
C ALA A 73 9.75 1.13 13.68
N ALA A 74 8.49 0.73 13.81
CA ALA A 74 7.39 1.27 13.02
C ALA A 74 7.23 2.79 13.21
N ASP A 75 7.30 3.28 14.45
CA ASP A 75 7.23 4.72 14.73
C ASP A 75 8.44 5.48 14.18
N SER A 76 9.64 4.89 14.24
CA SER A 76 10.85 5.45 13.62
C SER A 76 10.69 5.58 12.09
N ILE A 77 10.18 4.55 11.42
CA ILE A 77 9.90 4.57 9.98
C ILE A 77 8.90 5.68 9.64
N VAL A 78 7.80 5.78 10.38
CA VAL A 78 6.79 6.82 10.17
C VAL A 78 7.38 8.23 10.37
N ALA A 79 8.22 8.41 11.39
CA ALA A 79 8.89 9.68 11.65
C ALA A 79 9.85 10.06 10.51
N SER A 80 10.66 9.11 10.01
CA SER A 80 11.57 9.35 8.89
C SER A 80 10.83 9.79 7.64
N ILE A 81 9.77 9.08 7.24
CA ILE A 81 8.98 9.43 6.06
C ILE A 81 8.37 10.84 6.20
N LYS A 82 7.88 11.19 7.40
CA LYS A 82 7.31 12.52 7.66
C LYS A 82 8.37 13.62 7.57
N ASN A 83 9.56 13.39 8.10
CA ASN A 83 10.65 14.36 8.06
C ASN A 83 11.12 14.61 6.63
N GLU A 84 11.33 13.54 5.85
CA GLU A 84 11.72 13.65 4.44
C GLU A 84 10.67 14.41 3.61
N LEU A 85 9.38 14.15 3.85
CA LEU A 85 8.30 14.89 3.18
C LEU A 85 8.25 16.36 3.60
N ALA A 86 8.51 16.67 4.87
CA ALA A 86 8.56 18.05 5.34
C ALA A 86 9.74 18.80 4.70
N ASP A 87 10.90 18.17 4.59
CA ASP A 87 12.08 18.75 3.94
C ASP A 87 11.85 18.97 2.44
N LEU A 88 11.22 18.00 1.77
CA LEU A 88 10.83 18.13 0.37
C LEU A 88 9.81 19.27 0.17
N GLN A 89 8.83 19.41 1.07
CA GLN A 89 7.85 20.50 1.03
C GLN A 89 8.52 21.87 1.18
N ARG A 90 9.47 22.02 2.11
CA ARG A 90 10.24 23.26 2.26
C ARG A 90 11.02 23.58 0.98
N TRP A 91 11.77 22.61 0.46
CA TRP A 91 12.57 22.79 -0.75
C TRP A 91 11.76 23.09 -2.01
N THR A 92 10.54 22.54 -2.11
CA THR A 92 9.64 22.80 -3.25
C THR A 92 8.83 24.08 -3.11
N SER A 93 8.64 24.61 -1.89
CA SER A 93 7.80 25.79 -1.64
C SER A 93 8.32 27.06 -2.33
N GLU A 94 9.63 27.14 -2.55
CA GLU A 94 10.30 28.28 -3.19
C GLU A 94 10.33 28.15 -4.73
N LYS A 95 9.85 27.04 -5.28
CA LYS A 95 9.93 26.75 -6.72
C LYS A 95 8.64 27.14 -7.45
N PRO A 96 8.74 27.59 -8.72
CA PRO A 96 7.56 27.88 -9.52
C PRO A 96 6.72 26.60 -9.71
N LYS A 97 5.39 26.75 -9.62
CA LYS A 97 4.46 25.65 -9.87
C LYS A 97 4.49 25.28 -11.35
N VAL A 98 4.68 24.00 -11.64
CA VAL A 98 4.68 23.45 -13.00
C VAL A 98 3.39 22.65 -13.21
N HIS A 99 2.77 22.80 -14.38
CA HIS A 99 1.65 21.95 -14.78
C HIS A 99 2.19 20.62 -15.29
N THR A 100 1.74 19.54 -14.67
CA THR A 100 2.22 18.18 -14.97
C THR A 100 1.03 17.26 -15.21
N ALA A 101 1.20 16.26 -16.06
CA ALA A 101 0.25 15.16 -16.22
C ALA A 101 1.01 13.83 -16.05
N TYR A 102 0.40 12.87 -15.37
CA TYR A 102 0.92 11.51 -15.28
C TYR A 102 0.26 10.65 -16.35
N ILE A 103 1.06 10.17 -17.30
CA ILE A 103 0.62 9.23 -18.34
C ILE A 103 1.01 7.83 -17.85
N LEU A 104 0.01 7.04 -17.50
CA LEU A 104 0.15 5.64 -17.13
C LEU A 104 -0.26 4.84 -18.38
N GLY A 105 0.65 4.04 -18.95
CA GLY A 105 0.51 3.42 -20.27
C GLY A 105 -0.81 2.66 -20.51
N GLY A 106 -1.16 2.41 -21.77
CA GLY A 106 -2.41 1.78 -22.19
C GLY A 106 -2.85 2.25 -23.59
N SER A 107 -3.95 1.70 -24.13
CA SER A 107 -4.56 2.16 -25.38
C SER A 107 -6.10 2.15 -25.27
N PRO A 108 -6.75 3.32 -25.10
CA PRO A 108 -6.14 4.63 -24.86
C PRO A 108 -5.41 4.70 -23.49
N PRO A 109 -4.42 5.59 -23.33
CA PRO A 109 -3.64 5.70 -22.11
C PRO A 109 -4.49 6.21 -20.93
N TRP A 110 -4.18 5.72 -19.74
CA TRP A 110 -4.78 6.20 -18.50
C TRP A 110 -4.05 7.48 -18.09
N VAL A 111 -4.76 8.59 -18.03
CA VAL A 111 -4.18 9.88 -17.64
C VAL A 111 -4.68 10.25 -16.25
N ARG A 112 -3.75 10.59 -15.35
CA ARG A 112 -4.07 11.19 -14.06
C ARG A 112 -3.48 12.59 -13.98
N VAL A 113 -4.37 13.58 -13.84
CA VAL A 113 -3.99 14.95 -13.51
C VAL A 113 -3.61 14.98 -12.02
N PRO A 114 -2.58 15.74 -11.59
CA PRO A 114 -2.22 15.83 -10.18
C PRO A 114 -3.44 16.23 -9.34
N ILE A 115 -3.79 15.36 -8.39
CA ILE A 115 -4.80 15.66 -7.36
C ILE A 115 -4.25 16.83 -6.54
N ARG A 116 -5.02 17.91 -6.39
CA ARG A 116 -4.74 18.94 -5.39
C ARG A 116 -4.80 18.27 -4.02
N ILE A 117 -3.65 17.94 -3.45
CA ILE A 117 -3.56 17.62 -2.03
C ILE A 117 -3.74 18.95 -1.30
N SER A 118 -4.99 19.28 -0.99
CA SER A 118 -5.32 20.34 -0.05
C SER A 118 -4.83 19.90 1.32
N THR A 119 -3.60 20.25 1.67
CA THR A 119 -3.11 20.16 3.04
C THR A 119 -3.85 21.23 3.85
N ARG A 120 -5.07 20.92 4.32
CA ARG A 120 -5.61 21.58 5.51
C ARG A 120 -5.23 20.69 6.69
N TYR A 121 -4.30 21.20 7.49
CA TYR A 121 -4.20 20.83 8.90
C TYR A 121 -5.39 21.42 9.66
#